data_AF-A0A7X7RKS2-F1
#
_entry.id   AF-A0A7X7RKS2-F1
#
_cell.length_a   1.000
_cell.length_b   1.000
_cell.length_c   1.000
_cell.angle_alpha   90.00
_cell.angle_beta   90.00
_cell.angle_gamma   90.00
#
_symmetry.space_group_name_H-M   'P 1'
#
loop_
_entity.id
_entity.type
_entity.pdbx_description
1 polymer ?
#
loop_
_entity_poly.entity_id
_entity_poly.type
_entity_poly.pdbx_seq_one_letter_code
_entity_poly.pdbx_strand_id
1 'polypeptide(L)' 'MDIILCPNAEEASLRAAALITNAVRARPATVLGLATGSTPLRLYQALIQACRDGLD' A
#
# COMPACT_ATOMS: atom_id res chain seq x y z
N MET A 1 13.84 -11.67 -5.77
CA MET A 1 12.44 -12.04 -5.44
C MET A 1 12.37 -11.99 -3.93
N ASP A 2 11.58 -11.06 -3.40
CA ASP A 2 11.47 -10.84 -1.96
C ASP A 2 10.15 -11.42 -1.45
N ILE A 3 10.21 -12.22 -0.39
CA ILE A 3 9.05 -12.86 0.22
C ILE A 3 8.87 -12.31 1.62
N ILE A 4 7.72 -11.71 1.90
CA ILE A 4 7.37 -11.15 3.21
C ILE A 4 6.25 -11.99 3.81
N LEU A 5 6.56 -12.76 4.86
CA LEU A 5 5.56 -13.50 5.62
C LEU A 5 4.85 -12.57 6.61
N CYS A 6 3.53 -12.56 6.56
CA CYS A 6 2.69 -11.77 7.46
C CYS A 6 1.80 -12.71 8.28
N PRO A 7 1.51 -12.39 9.55
CA PRO A 7 0.68 -13.25 10.39
C PRO A 7 -0.76 -13.43 9.88
N ASN A 8 -1.28 -12.43 9.17
CA ASN A 8 -2.63 -12.43 8.63
C ASN A 8 -2.76 -11.46 7.44
N ALA A 9 -3.93 -11.48 6.79
CA ALA A 9 -4.23 -10.67 5.61
C ALA A 9 -4.28 -9.16 5.90
N GLU A 10 -4.63 -8.77 7.12
CA GLU A 10 -4.67 -7.37 7.54
C GLU A 10 -3.26 -6.78 7.62
N GLU A 11 -2.33 -7.47 8.31
CA GLU A 11 -0.94 -7.06 8.37
C GLU A 11 -0.27 -7.07 7.01
N ALA A 12 -0.61 -8.04 6.14
CA ALA A 12 -0.14 -8.05 4.77
C ALA A 12 -0.59 -6.80 4.00
N SER A 13 -1.86 -6.40 4.16
CA SER A 13 -2.42 -5.22 3.52
C SER A 13 -1.77 -3.92 4.01
N LEU A 14 -1.55 -3.80 5.32
CA LEU A 14 -0.90 -2.62 5.92
C LEU A 14 0.57 -2.51 5.51
N ARG A 15 1.31 -3.64 5.50
CA ARG A 15 2.70 -3.66 5.02
C ARG A 15 2.81 -3.30 3.55
N ALA A 16 1.92 -3.83 2.72
CA ALA A 16 1.89 -3.49 1.30
C ALA A 16 1.56 -2.00 1.07
N ALA A 17 0.62 -1.43 1.82
CA ALA A 17 0.31 0.00 1.77
C ALA A 17 1.55 0.85 2.14
N ALA A 18 2.27 0.50 3.20
CA ALA A 18 3.50 1.20 3.60
C ALA A 18 4.58 1.15 2.51
N LEU A 19 4.76 0.02 1.83
CA LEU A 19 5.71 -0.11 0.72
C LEU A 19 5.33 0.81 -0.45
N ILE A 20 4.05 0.85 -0.82
CA ILE A 20 3.55 1.72 -1.89
C ILE A 20 3.70 3.20 -1.51
N THR A 21 3.29 3.58 -0.30
CA THR A 21 3.45 4.94 0.23
C THR A 21 4.91 5.39 0.18
N ASN A 22 5.85 4.54 0.62
CA ASN A 22 7.27 4.86 0.57
C ASN A 22 7.79 5.03 -0.87
N ALA A 23 7.32 4.20 -1.80
CA ALA A 23 7.69 4.32 -3.21
C ALA A 23 7.16 5.62 -3.84
N VAL A 24 5.92 6.00 -3.55
CA VAL A 24 5.32 7.26 -4.02
C VAL A 24 6.03 8.47 -3.41
N ARG A 25 6.33 8.45 -2.10
CA ARG A 25 7.11 9.52 -1.45
C ARG A 25 8.49 9.68 -2.08
N ALA A 26 9.19 8.57 -2.32
CA ALA A 26 10.51 8.61 -2.94
C ALA A 26 10.48 9.08 -4.40
N ARG A 27 9.37 8.86 -5.12
CA ARG A 27 9.18 9.27 -6.50
C ARG A 27 7.71 9.64 -6.75
N PRO A 28 7.33 10.93 -6.61
CA PRO A 28 5.94 11.36 -6.72
C PRO A 28 5.28 11.07 -8.08
N ALA A 29 6.07 10.93 -9.15
CA ALA A 29 5.60 10.57 -10.48
C ALA A 29 5.43 9.05 -10.70
N THR A 30 5.44 8.24 -9.64
CA THR A 30 5.26 6.78 -9.73
C THR A 30 3.89 6.44 -10.32
N VAL A 31 3.88 5.63 -11.38
CA VAL A 31 2.65 5.10 -11.97
C VAL A 31 2.27 3.79 -11.26
N LEU A 32 1.05 3.71 -10.74
CA LEU A 32 0.56 2.54 -10.02
C LEU A 32 -0.42 1.73 -10.88
N GLY A 33 -0.16 0.43 -11.06
CA GLY A 33 -1.12 -0.52 -11.61
C GLY A 33 -1.98 -1.10 -10.49
N LEU A 34 -3.26 -0.73 -10.43
CA LEU A 34 -4.17 -1.13 -9.35
C LEU A 34 -4.93 -2.42 -9.72
N ALA A 35 -4.86 -3.41 -8.84
CA ALA A 35 -5.63 -4.65 -8.94
C ALA A 35 -7.08 -4.47 -8.49
N THR A 36 -7.97 -5.35 -8.92
CA THR A 36 -9.36 -5.44 -8.46
C THR A 36 -9.59 -6.68 -7.58
N GLY A 37 -10.76 -6.77 -6.95
CA GLY A 37 -11.12 -7.85 -6.03
C GLY A 37 -11.19 -7.40 -4.57
N SER A 38 -11.51 -8.33 -3.66
CA SER A 38 -11.68 -8.03 -2.23
C SER A 38 -10.36 -7.91 -1.47
N THR A 39 -9.33 -8.66 -1.86
CA THR A 39 -8.01 -8.66 -1.22
C THR A 39 -7.38 -7.26 -1.10
N PRO A 40 -7.35 -6.41 -2.14
CA PRO A 40 -6.72 -5.10 -2.01
C PRO A 40 -7.58 -4.04 -1.31
N LEU A 41 -8.84 -4.33 -0.93
CA LEU A 41 -9.73 -3.32 -0.35
C LEU A 41 -9.14 -2.68 0.92
N ARG A 42 -8.59 -3.50 1.83
CA ARG A 42 -8.00 -2.99 3.07
C ARG A 42 -6.71 -2.21 2.82
N LEU A 43 -5.90 -2.65 1.85
CA LEU A 43 -4.72 -1.92 1.39
C LEU A 43 -5.12 -0.53 0.86
N TYR A 44 -6.15 -0.46 0.00
CA TYR A 44 -6.62 0.80 -0.55
C TYR A 44 -7.19 1.73 0.51
N GLN A 45 -7.93 1.21 1.51
CA GLN A 45 -8.38 2.00 2.64
C GLN A 45 -7.20 2.66 3.38
N ALA A 46 -6.11 1.92 3.61
CA ALA A 46 -4.91 2.45 4.24
C ALA A 46 -4.21 3.52 3.36
N LEU A 47 -4.11 3.29 2.04
CA LEU A 47 -3.54 4.29 1.11
C LEU A 47 -4.37 5.57 1.04
N ILE A 48 -5.69 5.45 1.06
CA ILE A 48 -6.60 6.61 1.11
C ILE A 48 -6.35 7.41 2.38
N GLN A 49 -6.19 6.74 3.52
CA GLN A 49 -5.91 7.44 4.78
C GLN A 49 -4.53 8.12 4.73
N ALA A 50 -3.48 7.43 4.30
CA ALA A 50 -2.15 8.02 4.15
C ALA A 50 -2.15 9.25 3.20
N CYS A 51 -2.93 9.22 2.13
CA CYS A 51 -3.09 10.36 1.23
C CYS A 51 -3.77 11.55 1.90
N ARG A 52 -4.75 11.31 2.78
CA ARG A 52 -5.42 12.37 3.55
C ARG A 52 -4.52 12.99 4.60
N ASP A 53 -3.69 12.16 5.22
CA ASP A 53 -2.76 12.59 6.27
C ASP A 53 -1.56 13.37 5.69
N GLY A 54 -1.35 13.27 4.37
CA GLY A 54 -0.21 13.85 3.68
C GLY A 54 0.95 12.88 3.58
N LEU A 55 1.66 12.95 2.46
CA LEU A 55 2.84 12.15 2.14
C LEU A 55 4.07 13.06 2.07
N ASP A 56 4.27 13.86 3.13
CA ASP A 56 5.46 14.72 3.27
C ASP A 56 6.75 13.88 3.31
#